data_AF-A0A8H5GN56-F1
#
_entry.id   AF-A0A8H5GN56-F1
#
_cell.length_a   1.000
_cell.length_b   1.000
_cell.length_c   1.000
_cell.angle_alpha   90.00
_cell.angle_beta   90.00
_cell.angle_gamma   90.00
#
_symmetry.space_group_name_H-M   'P 1'
#
loop_
_entity.id
_entity.type
_entity.pdbx_description
1 polymer ?
#
loop_
_entity_poly.entity_id
_entity_poly.type
_entity_poly.pdbx_seq_one_letter_code
_entity_poly.pdbx_strand_id
1 'polypeptide(L)'
;MDVYTWSPYIPQKAKELGFEPITMLWGEKQTSEFKRLVVKGYAKTVFSFNKPNQQGQSDMSPQRGAQLWQQYIQPLKAQGYSLTSPACTNAPSGKKWLQDFFAACHGCTTSTTPQGHQQVILLHLKCNFSHTCLPEASKGGTGLLLDTLKATSEYAPSTPSNTLTASQAANCAIEDPVAEVARLKRTILDLKESLSPAGPNKRPTSTITLGRGIRRLVTLFQDLPTLIREADRREEEEESDEESDEGSNTEEDSPVDPAQLQRERDRTFAAFQHLAELIPGFKTKLLNTDGAVIASYLSNLTRGANDARSDDVSSIKKSVAIWLNQSPKTQPPLNPDDRALRGLQHDTTGALLCPLEYDWDDKEYDFTVRTKLRTCEDGFDVYSSFYARCFYKSGKGDLEDVEKGFLRGSLLVKTFSTIFMSPSSANSIVDDRENDENADDFRAHFSQPTASRKATKSCVAKKLRLEAITPRAIAYAAVLLHFSLTDAPHWKPIYNGFSYELLYNFIVDFFEDIEGVQAKARAKSLLKWWNKNALFRQIFPVRAAAVANSRASINKLKAQRARNEVEYEAAD
;
A
#
# COMPACT_ATOMS: atom_id res chain seq x y z
N MET A 1 18.93 6.43 -31.43
CA MET A 1 17.75 6.85 -30.65
C MET A 1 16.95 7.82 -31.50
N ASP A 2 15.64 7.63 -31.57
CA ASP A 2 14.76 8.49 -32.36
C ASP A 2 14.16 9.58 -31.48
N VAL A 3 13.95 10.80 -32.01
CA VAL A 3 13.41 11.95 -31.25
C VAL A 3 12.27 12.63 -31.99
N TYR A 4 11.17 12.97 -31.32
CA TYR A 4 10.04 13.68 -31.91
C TYR A 4 9.42 14.68 -30.93
N THR A 5 8.70 15.69 -31.43
CA THR A 5 8.25 16.85 -30.64
C THR A 5 6.74 17.10 -30.73
N TRP A 6 5.95 16.10 -31.14
CA TRP A 6 4.52 16.26 -31.47
C TRP A 6 4.24 17.39 -32.48
N SER A 7 5.22 17.72 -33.31
CA SER A 7 5.15 18.83 -34.24
C SER A 7 5.92 18.52 -35.52
N PRO A 8 5.75 19.35 -36.56
CA PRO A 8 6.56 19.23 -37.75
C PRO A 8 8.05 19.58 -37.52
N TYR A 9 8.40 20.21 -36.40
CA TYR A 9 9.74 20.76 -36.12
C TYR A 9 10.72 19.72 -35.55
N ILE A 10 11.96 19.81 -36.03
CA ILE A 10 13.11 19.05 -35.54
C ILE A 10 13.99 19.97 -34.68
N PRO A 11 14.32 19.56 -33.43
CA PRO A 11 15.28 20.29 -32.60
C PRO A 11 16.62 20.49 -33.31
N GLN A 12 17.15 21.72 -33.30
CA GLN A 12 18.30 22.13 -34.11
C GLN A 12 19.54 21.23 -33.91
N LYS A 13 19.80 20.80 -32.67
CA LYS A 13 20.96 19.96 -32.32
C LYS A 13 20.69 18.44 -32.39
N ALA A 14 19.47 18.02 -32.72
CA ALA A 14 19.12 16.60 -32.67
C ALA A 14 20.03 15.73 -33.54
N LYS A 15 20.24 16.15 -34.80
CA LYS A 15 21.08 15.41 -35.74
C LYS A 15 22.56 15.44 -35.36
N GLU A 16 23.05 16.56 -34.83
CA GLU A 16 24.44 16.72 -34.37
C GLU A 16 24.76 15.81 -33.17
N LEU A 17 23.77 15.61 -32.30
CA LEU A 17 23.87 14.73 -31.13
C LEU A 17 23.62 13.24 -31.46
N GLY A 18 23.52 12.88 -32.75
CA GLY A 18 23.34 11.49 -33.18
C GLY A 18 21.92 10.95 -33.07
N PHE A 19 20.92 11.80 -32.82
CA PHE A 19 19.51 11.38 -32.86
C PHE A 19 18.96 11.36 -34.28
N GLU A 20 18.06 10.42 -34.55
CA GLU A 20 17.29 10.38 -35.79
C GLU A 20 15.92 11.02 -35.56
N PRO A 21 15.69 12.25 -36.04
CA PRO A 21 14.46 12.96 -35.74
C PRO A 21 13.28 12.45 -36.57
N ILE A 22 12.12 12.37 -35.93
CA ILE A 22 10.84 12.01 -36.52
C ILE A 22 9.95 13.26 -36.48
N THR A 23 9.37 13.61 -37.62
CA THR A 23 8.44 14.74 -37.75
C THR A 23 7.00 14.27 -37.63
N MET A 24 6.10 15.09 -37.09
CA MET A 24 4.69 14.74 -36.91
C MET A 24 3.75 15.75 -37.53
N LEU A 25 2.75 15.28 -38.27
CA LEU A 25 1.54 16.06 -38.55
C LEU A 25 0.52 15.77 -37.45
N TRP A 26 0.54 16.57 -36.38
CA TRP A 26 -0.32 16.32 -35.22
C TRP A 26 -1.81 16.39 -35.57
N GLY A 27 -2.20 17.36 -36.39
CA GLY A 27 -3.58 17.58 -36.83
C GLY A 27 -3.72 18.78 -37.77
N GLU A 28 -4.94 19.16 -38.14
CA GLU A 28 -5.21 20.16 -39.19
C GLU A 28 -4.57 21.53 -38.95
N LYS A 29 -4.43 21.92 -37.69
CA LYS A 29 -3.91 23.22 -37.26
C LYS A 29 -2.45 23.48 -37.67
N GLN A 30 -1.71 22.46 -38.08
CA GLN A 30 -0.28 22.55 -38.42
C GLN A 30 0.01 22.22 -39.89
N THR A 31 -1.00 22.11 -40.74
CA THR A 31 -0.83 21.66 -42.13
C THR A 31 0.04 22.60 -42.97
N SER A 32 -0.06 23.92 -42.74
CA SER A 32 0.76 24.94 -43.41
C SER A 32 2.25 24.80 -43.05
N GLU A 33 2.57 24.72 -41.76
CA GLU A 33 3.94 24.55 -41.26
C GLU A 33 4.51 23.21 -41.67
N PHE A 34 3.70 22.15 -41.60
CA PHE A 34 4.09 20.80 -42.00
C PHE A 34 4.49 20.74 -43.47
N LYS A 35 3.65 21.30 -44.37
CA LYS A 35 3.95 21.35 -45.81
C LYS A 35 5.22 22.15 -46.11
N ARG A 36 5.49 23.21 -45.33
CA ARG A 36 6.68 24.06 -45.51
C ARG A 36 7.96 23.38 -45.04
N LEU A 37 7.93 22.68 -43.91
CA LEU A 37 9.11 22.11 -43.27
C LEU A 37 9.44 20.70 -43.76
N VAL A 38 8.41 19.86 -43.92
CA VAL A 38 8.58 18.42 -44.19
C VAL A 38 8.71 18.17 -45.68
N VAL A 39 9.93 18.32 -46.17
CA VAL A 39 10.35 18.07 -47.56
C VAL A 39 11.43 16.99 -47.61
N LYS A 40 11.69 16.41 -48.78
CA LYS A 40 12.73 15.39 -49.01
C LYS A 40 14.04 15.71 -48.26
N GLY A 41 14.46 14.80 -47.39
CA GLY A 41 15.70 14.91 -46.59
C GLY A 41 15.54 15.63 -45.25
N TYR A 42 14.37 16.20 -44.95
CA TYR A 42 14.13 16.86 -43.67
C TYR A 42 14.14 15.85 -42.50
N ALA A 43 13.47 14.71 -42.66
CA ALA A 43 13.50 13.55 -41.75
C ALA A 43 13.45 12.24 -42.55
N LYS A 44 13.70 11.10 -41.91
CA LYS A 44 13.50 9.78 -42.55
C LYS A 44 12.12 9.18 -42.27
N THR A 45 11.53 9.51 -41.12
CA THR A 45 10.23 8.96 -40.66
C THR A 45 9.26 10.10 -40.37
N VAL A 46 7.99 9.88 -40.69
CA VAL A 46 6.89 10.80 -40.38
C VAL A 46 5.79 10.10 -39.60
N PHE A 47 5.42 10.72 -38.48
CA PHE A 47 4.22 10.40 -37.71
C PHE A 47 3.02 11.21 -38.21
N SER A 48 1.86 10.57 -38.33
CA SER A 48 0.62 11.25 -38.69
C SER A 48 -0.19 11.63 -37.44
N PHE A 49 -1.51 11.73 -37.54
CA PHE A 49 -2.36 12.45 -36.58
C PHE A 49 -2.29 11.91 -35.15
N ASN A 50 -2.27 12.82 -34.16
CA ASN A 50 -2.18 12.48 -32.75
C ASN A 50 -3.56 12.35 -32.11
N LYS A 51 -3.94 11.13 -31.73
CA LYS A 51 -5.18 10.77 -31.04
C LYS A 51 -6.42 11.36 -31.72
N PRO A 52 -6.63 11.08 -33.02
CA PRO A 52 -7.75 11.67 -33.77
C PRO A 52 -9.12 11.24 -33.25
N ASN A 53 -9.21 10.14 -32.51
CA ASN A 53 -10.43 9.64 -31.88
C ASN A 53 -10.77 10.30 -30.53
N GLN A 54 -9.96 11.26 -30.05
CA GLN A 54 -10.12 11.87 -28.73
C GLN A 54 -10.42 13.37 -28.85
N GLN A 55 -11.51 13.79 -28.20
CA GLN A 55 -11.86 15.21 -28.08
C GLN A 55 -10.75 16.00 -27.38
N GLY A 56 -10.36 17.14 -27.95
CA GLY A 56 -9.28 17.98 -27.43
C GLY A 56 -7.86 17.56 -27.85
N GLN A 57 -7.72 16.48 -28.65
CA GLN A 57 -6.49 16.14 -29.35
C GLN A 57 -6.62 16.57 -30.83
N SER A 58 -6.13 15.78 -31.79
CA SER A 58 -6.31 16.14 -33.20
C SER A 58 -7.76 16.03 -33.67
N ASP A 59 -8.60 15.34 -32.90
CA ASP A 59 -10.07 15.38 -32.92
C ASP A 59 -10.68 15.50 -34.32
N MET A 60 -10.61 14.42 -35.09
CA MET A 60 -11.06 14.39 -36.49
C MET A 60 -11.72 13.06 -36.82
N SER A 61 -12.65 13.05 -37.79
CA SER A 61 -13.26 11.80 -38.25
C SER A 61 -12.28 10.92 -39.05
N PRO A 62 -12.49 9.60 -39.13
CA PRO A 62 -11.68 8.72 -39.96
C PRO A 62 -11.64 9.13 -41.44
N GLN A 63 -12.76 9.59 -41.98
CA GLN A 63 -12.88 10.07 -43.37
C GLN A 63 -12.07 11.34 -43.58
N ARG A 64 -12.09 12.25 -42.60
CA ARG A 64 -11.28 13.48 -42.66
C ARG A 64 -9.80 13.16 -42.54
N GLY A 65 -9.42 12.25 -41.64
CA GLY A 65 -8.07 11.73 -41.52
C GLY A 65 -7.56 11.14 -42.84
N ALA A 66 -8.38 10.35 -43.54
CA ALA A 66 -8.02 9.76 -44.84
C ALA A 66 -7.76 10.83 -45.92
N GLN A 67 -8.58 11.89 -45.96
CA GLN A 67 -8.37 13.02 -46.88
C GLN A 67 -7.03 13.74 -46.61
N LEU A 68 -6.75 14.06 -45.35
CA LEU A 68 -5.51 14.72 -44.96
C LEU A 68 -4.29 13.83 -45.19
N TRP A 69 -4.44 12.52 -44.98
CA TRP A 69 -3.37 11.55 -45.25
C TRP A 69 -2.97 11.60 -46.72
N GLN A 70 -3.95 11.52 -47.64
CA GLN A 70 -3.69 11.58 -49.08
C GLN A 70 -3.05 12.91 -49.49
N GLN A 71 -3.43 14.01 -48.83
CA GLN A 71 -2.91 15.33 -49.16
C GLN A 71 -1.49 15.58 -48.64
N TYR A 72 -1.16 15.13 -47.43
CA TYR A 72 0.06 15.55 -46.73
C TYR A 72 1.04 14.41 -46.40
N ILE A 73 0.56 13.18 -46.18
CA ILE A 73 1.39 12.07 -45.70
C ILE A 73 1.76 11.12 -46.84
N GLN A 74 0.77 10.66 -47.62
CA GLN A 74 0.99 9.69 -48.71
C GLN A 74 2.06 10.14 -49.72
N PRO A 75 2.13 11.42 -50.16
CA PRO A 75 3.13 11.87 -51.12
C PRO A 75 4.57 11.77 -50.61
N LEU A 76 4.77 11.76 -49.28
CA LEU A 76 6.10 11.67 -48.68
C LEU A 76 6.75 10.30 -48.92
N LYS A 77 5.97 9.24 -49.20
CA LYS A 77 6.54 7.92 -49.54
C LYS A 77 7.45 7.99 -50.75
N ALA A 78 7.05 8.74 -51.79
CA ALA A 78 7.87 8.97 -52.99
C ALA A 78 9.11 9.85 -52.70
N GLN A 79 9.09 10.61 -51.60
CA GLN A 79 10.22 11.40 -51.12
C GLN A 79 11.18 10.60 -50.22
N GLY A 80 10.92 9.30 -50.03
CA GLY A 80 11.78 8.40 -49.25
C GLY A 80 11.40 8.27 -47.78
N TYR A 81 10.24 8.78 -47.36
CA TYR A 81 9.80 8.68 -45.97
C TYR A 81 9.24 7.30 -45.63
N SER A 82 9.53 6.86 -44.41
CA SER A 82 8.74 5.85 -43.70
C SER A 82 7.48 6.50 -43.11
N LEU A 83 6.31 6.08 -43.60
CA LEU A 83 5.00 6.62 -43.18
C LEU A 83 4.41 5.80 -42.04
N THR A 84 3.99 6.43 -40.95
CA THR A 84 3.29 5.73 -39.85
C THR A 84 1.83 6.12 -39.74
N SER A 85 0.99 5.16 -39.37
CA SER A 85 -0.46 5.34 -39.19
C SER A 85 -0.80 6.41 -38.14
N PRO A 86 -2.05 6.91 -38.14
CA PRO A 86 -2.52 7.80 -37.08
C PRO A 86 -2.44 7.14 -35.71
N ALA A 87 -1.98 7.90 -34.71
CA ALA A 87 -1.76 7.41 -33.35
C ALA A 87 -3.05 7.53 -32.53
N CYS A 88 -3.97 6.58 -32.65
CA CYS A 88 -5.22 6.56 -31.86
C CYS A 88 -4.98 6.20 -30.38
N THR A 89 -5.93 6.51 -29.50
CA THR A 89 -5.92 5.97 -28.12
C THR A 89 -6.16 4.46 -28.12
N ASN A 90 -5.83 3.79 -27.02
CA ASN A 90 -6.08 2.35 -26.81
C ASN A 90 -7.55 2.02 -26.50
N ALA A 91 -8.44 3.01 -26.40
CA ALA A 91 -9.86 2.79 -26.20
C ALA A 91 -10.48 2.03 -27.41
N PRO A 92 -11.61 1.31 -27.23
CA PRO A 92 -12.33 0.70 -28.35
C PRO A 92 -12.64 1.67 -29.48
N SER A 93 -12.87 2.95 -29.16
CA SER A 93 -13.07 4.02 -30.14
C SER A 93 -11.84 4.27 -31.03
N GLY A 94 -10.62 4.09 -30.51
CA GLY A 94 -9.39 4.25 -31.28
C GLY A 94 -9.15 3.11 -32.26
N LYS A 95 -9.41 1.87 -31.83
CA LYS A 95 -9.36 0.71 -32.74
C LYS A 95 -10.41 0.83 -33.85
N LYS A 96 -11.64 1.23 -33.50
CA LYS A 96 -12.70 1.48 -34.47
C LYS A 96 -12.34 2.63 -35.42
N TRP A 97 -11.77 3.71 -34.91
CA TRP A 97 -11.34 4.85 -35.73
C TRP A 97 -10.30 4.43 -36.77
N LEU A 98 -9.29 3.65 -36.36
CA LEU A 98 -8.23 3.21 -37.27
C LEU A 98 -8.75 2.23 -38.34
N GLN A 99 -9.67 1.32 -37.97
CA GLN A 99 -10.35 0.44 -38.91
C GLN A 99 -11.14 1.24 -39.95
N ASP A 100 -11.92 2.24 -39.49
CA ASP A 100 -12.70 3.10 -40.37
C ASP A 100 -11.82 3.99 -41.25
N PHE A 101 -10.66 4.40 -40.75
CA PHE A 101 -9.69 5.20 -41.48
C PHE A 101 -9.09 4.39 -42.64
N PHE A 102 -8.66 3.16 -42.38
CA PHE A 102 -8.14 2.29 -43.43
C PHE A 102 -9.24 1.85 -44.42
N ALA A 103 -10.48 1.69 -43.96
CA ALA A 103 -11.62 1.46 -44.84
C ALA A 103 -11.91 2.67 -45.75
N ALA A 104 -11.75 3.89 -45.23
CA ALA A 104 -11.95 5.14 -45.97
C ALA A 104 -10.76 5.56 -46.85
N CYS A 105 -9.55 5.03 -46.61
CA CYS A 105 -8.35 5.44 -47.33
C CYS A 105 -7.92 4.45 -48.41
N HIS A 106 -8.41 4.67 -49.63
CA HIS A 106 -7.98 3.90 -50.80
C HIS A 106 -6.53 4.22 -51.19
N GLY A 107 -5.65 3.22 -51.17
CA GLY A 107 -4.23 3.37 -51.56
C GLY A 107 -3.31 3.96 -50.48
N CYS A 108 -3.78 4.07 -49.23
CA CYS A 108 -2.92 4.42 -48.09
C CYS A 108 -1.83 3.35 -47.88
N THR A 109 -0.56 3.75 -47.85
CA THR A 109 0.55 2.85 -47.52
C THR A 109 1.16 3.22 -46.18
N THR A 110 1.32 2.25 -45.29
CA THR A 110 2.08 2.43 -44.04
C THR A 110 3.34 1.57 -44.10
N SER A 111 4.42 2.04 -43.46
CA SER A 111 5.70 1.33 -43.43
C SER A 111 5.82 0.36 -42.23
N THR A 112 4.78 0.25 -41.41
CA THR A 112 4.65 -0.72 -40.32
C THR A 112 3.55 -1.74 -40.62
N THR A 113 3.76 -3.00 -40.25
CA THR A 113 2.77 -4.09 -40.34
C THR A 113 1.64 -3.88 -39.32
N PRO A 114 0.48 -4.56 -39.40
CA PRO A 114 -0.59 -4.45 -38.40
C PRO A 114 -0.12 -4.71 -36.94
N GLN A 115 0.90 -5.55 -36.74
CA GLN A 115 1.58 -5.71 -35.44
C GLN A 115 2.53 -4.54 -35.13
N GLY A 116 3.25 -4.01 -36.12
CA GLY A 116 4.02 -2.77 -35.99
C GLY A 116 3.18 -1.51 -35.74
N HIS A 117 1.88 -1.51 -36.09
CA HIS A 117 0.94 -0.41 -35.78
C HIS A 117 0.71 -0.28 -34.28
N GLN A 118 0.81 -1.37 -33.50
CA GLN A 118 0.82 -1.32 -32.03
C GLN A 118 2.19 -0.88 -31.47
N GLN A 119 3.29 -1.15 -32.17
CA GLN A 119 4.63 -0.72 -31.74
C GLN A 119 4.86 0.80 -31.89
N VAL A 120 4.25 1.45 -32.90
CA VAL A 120 4.29 2.92 -33.03
C VAL A 120 3.57 3.61 -31.86
N ILE A 121 2.54 2.97 -31.30
CA ILE A 121 1.87 3.42 -30.06
C ILE A 121 2.84 3.35 -28.86
N LEU A 122 3.73 2.35 -28.83
CA LEU A 122 4.80 2.21 -27.81
C LEU A 122 5.95 3.23 -27.99
N LEU A 123 6.36 3.54 -29.22
CA LEU A 123 7.42 4.54 -29.48
C LEU A 123 7.02 5.96 -29.05
N HIS A 124 5.72 6.30 -29.12
CA HIS A 124 5.18 7.56 -28.61
C HIS A 124 5.18 7.66 -27.07
N LEU A 125 5.30 6.53 -26.37
CA LEU A 125 5.27 6.49 -24.91
C LEU A 125 6.70 6.47 -24.31
N LYS A 126 7.69 5.89 -25.01
CA LYS A 126 9.09 5.82 -24.56
C LYS A 126 9.78 7.19 -24.43
N CYS A 127 9.42 8.20 -25.24
CA CYS A 127 10.00 9.55 -25.09
C CYS A 127 9.57 10.28 -23.81
N ASN A 128 8.54 9.82 -23.10
CA ASN A 128 8.11 10.43 -21.84
C ASN A 128 8.81 9.86 -20.59
N PHE A 129 9.61 8.79 -20.72
CA PHE A 129 10.21 8.08 -19.56
C PHE A 129 11.73 8.23 -19.43
N SER A 130 12.42 8.91 -20.35
CA SER A 130 13.86 9.19 -20.22
C SER A 130 14.08 10.62 -19.70
N HIS A 131 14.63 10.73 -18.49
CA HIS A 131 15.04 11.98 -17.85
C HIS A 131 16.27 12.68 -18.49
N THR A 132 16.63 12.37 -19.74
CA THR A 132 17.68 13.11 -20.47
C THR A 132 17.10 13.92 -21.62
N CYS A 133 16.37 14.99 -21.31
CA CYS A 133 16.12 16.11 -22.20
C CYS A 133 16.07 17.41 -21.39
N LEU A 134 16.98 18.33 -21.69
CA LEU A 134 17.20 19.62 -21.03
C LEU A 134 15.93 20.51 -21.01
N PRO A 135 15.79 21.41 -20.01
CA PRO A 135 14.58 22.21 -19.84
C PRO A 135 14.45 23.37 -20.86
N GLU A 136 13.21 23.50 -21.33
CA GLU A 136 12.48 24.62 -21.96
C GLU A 136 13.21 25.73 -22.73
N ALA A 137 12.79 25.91 -23.99
CA ALA A 137 12.64 27.23 -24.61
C ALA A 137 11.18 27.39 -25.05
N SER A 138 10.43 28.26 -24.36
CA SER A 138 9.13 28.75 -24.83
C SER A 138 9.26 30.20 -25.30
N LYS A 139 8.65 30.45 -26.47
CA LYS A 139 8.22 31.75 -27.04
C LYS A 139 9.33 32.74 -27.42
N GLY A 140 9.43 32.98 -28.73
CA GLY A 140 10.43 33.85 -29.33
C GLY A 140 10.25 35.34 -29.03
N GLY A 141 11.38 36.05 -29.14
CA GLY A 141 11.44 37.50 -29.16
C GLY A 141 12.85 38.02 -28.87
N THR A 142 13.54 38.46 -29.93
CA THR A 142 14.62 39.47 -29.96
C THR A 142 15.98 39.19 -29.28
N GLY A 143 17.01 39.04 -30.13
CA GLY A 143 18.17 39.94 -30.20
C GLY A 143 19.15 40.06 -29.01
N LEU A 144 20.40 39.64 -29.25
CA LEU A 144 21.66 40.22 -28.78
C LEU A 144 21.58 41.60 -28.06
N LEU A 145 22.16 41.75 -26.86
CA LEU A 145 23.44 42.44 -26.54
C LEU A 145 23.53 42.84 -25.03
N LEU A 146 24.73 42.65 -24.46
CA LEU A 146 25.46 43.42 -23.42
C LEU A 146 24.77 44.12 -22.22
N ASP A 147 25.35 43.83 -21.04
CA ASP A 147 25.86 44.74 -20.00
C ASP A 147 24.96 45.51 -19.01
N THR A 148 25.35 45.31 -17.74
CA THR A 148 25.40 46.25 -16.59
C THR A 148 24.18 46.39 -15.66
N LEU A 149 24.45 45.96 -14.43
CA LEU A 149 23.89 46.35 -13.13
C LEU A 149 23.29 47.77 -13.04
N LYS A 150 22.13 47.89 -12.37
CA LYS A 150 21.91 48.92 -11.34
C LYS A 150 20.72 48.60 -10.43
N ALA A 151 20.97 48.82 -9.14
CA ALA A 151 20.06 48.71 -8.01
C ALA A 151 18.88 49.70 -8.08
N THR A 152 17.79 49.43 -7.34
CA THR A 152 17.40 50.11 -6.08
C THR A 152 15.95 49.80 -5.65
N SER A 153 15.75 49.61 -4.33
CA SER A 153 14.64 50.17 -3.51
C SER A 153 13.24 49.53 -3.64
N GLU A 154 12.38 49.34 -2.62
CA GLU A 154 12.36 49.40 -1.14
C GLU A 154 11.00 48.82 -0.69
N TYR A 155 10.97 48.28 0.54
CA TYR A 155 9.85 48.20 1.51
C TYR A 155 8.56 47.36 1.28
N ALA A 156 8.34 46.47 2.27
CA ALA A 156 7.16 45.62 2.57
C ALA A 156 6.10 46.38 3.45
N PRO A 157 5.05 45.79 4.09
CA PRO A 157 4.54 44.39 4.13
C PRO A 157 2.98 44.19 4.13
N SER A 158 2.49 42.94 3.95
CA SER A 158 1.46 42.28 4.81
C SER A 158 1.00 40.88 4.30
N THR A 159 1.13 39.89 5.21
CA THR A 159 0.50 38.55 5.44
C THR A 159 -0.16 37.66 4.33
N PRO A 160 -0.06 36.31 4.45
CA PRO A 160 -0.28 35.36 3.33
C PRO A 160 -1.67 34.71 3.30
N SER A 161 -2.17 34.45 2.09
CA SER A 161 -3.24 33.47 1.81
C SER A 161 -2.66 32.28 1.05
N ASN A 162 -2.78 31.09 1.63
CA ASN A 162 -2.35 29.82 1.03
C ASN A 162 -3.32 29.38 -0.08
N THR A 163 -2.84 29.36 -1.32
CA THR A 163 -3.45 28.61 -2.41
C THR A 163 -2.37 27.71 -3.02
N LEU A 164 -2.49 26.40 -2.83
CA LEU A 164 -1.56 25.40 -3.37
C LEU A 164 -1.83 25.20 -4.87
N THR A 165 -0.76 25.26 -5.67
CA THR A 165 -0.74 25.14 -7.13
C THR A 165 -0.64 23.69 -7.61
N ALA A 166 -1.10 23.46 -8.84
CA ALA A 166 -1.36 22.16 -9.46
C ALA A 166 -0.10 21.45 -10.04
N SER A 167 0.96 21.24 -9.25
CA SER A 167 2.21 20.59 -9.74
C SER A 167 2.65 19.32 -9.00
N GLN A 168 1.73 18.47 -8.53
CA GLN A 168 2.10 17.24 -7.80
C GLN A 168 1.35 15.98 -8.22
N ALA A 169 0.85 15.90 -9.46
CA ALA A 169 0.12 14.72 -9.90
C ALA A 169 0.44 14.34 -11.36
N ALA A 170 1.53 13.61 -11.59
CA ALA A 170 1.66 12.65 -12.69
C ALA A 170 3.02 11.95 -12.65
N ASN A 171 3.06 10.65 -12.32
CA ASN A 171 4.04 9.68 -12.84
C ASN A 171 3.62 8.23 -12.49
N CYS A 172 4.02 7.28 -13.36
CA CYS A 172 3.79 5.81 -13.44
C CYS A 172 2.54 5.36 -14.23
N ALA A 173 2.55 4.39 -15.15
CA ALA A 173 3.56 3.45 -15.66
C ALA A 173 3.13 2.90 -17.06
N ILE A 174 4.03 2.24 -17.82
CA ILE A 174 3.78 1.46 -19.06
C ILE A 174 4.17 0.00 -18.77
N GLU A 175 3.30 -0.97 -19.09
CA GLU A 175 3.44 -2.43 -18.87
C GLU A 175 4.11 -3.18 -20.05
N ASP A 176 4.74 -4.32 -19.71
CA ASP A 176 5.45 -5.31 -20.54
C ASP A 176 4.51 -6.22 -21.38
N PRO A 177 4.79 -6.47 -22.68
CA PRO A 177 3.99 -7.39 -23.53
C PRO A 177 4.02 -8.89 -23.14
N VAL A 178 4.98 -9.38 -22.35
CA VAL A 178 4.99 -10.76 -21.83
C VAL A 178 4.00 -10.89 -20.67
N ALA A 179 4.00 -9.90 -19.77
CA ALA A 179 3.01 -9.75 -18.70
C ALA A 179 1.57 -9.68 -19.25
N GLU A 180 1.36 -9.11 -20.44
CA GLU A 180 0.05 -9.05 -21.09
C GLU A 180 -0.53 -10.44 -21.45
N VAL A 181 0.32 -11.38 -21.89
CA VAL A 181 -0.12 -12.73 -22.27
C VAL A 181 -0.42 -13.58 -21.03
N ALA A 182 0.38 -13.43 -19.98
CA ALA A 182 0.12 -14.04 -18.67
C ALA A 182 -1.18 -13.48 -18.06
N ARG A 183 -1.39 -12.16 -18.14
CA ARG A 183 -2.60 -11.45 -17.72
C ARG A 183 -3.85 -11.95 -18.44
N LEU A 184 -3.79 -12.16 -19.76
CA LEU A 184 -4.92 -12.67 -20.55
C LEU A 184 -5.29 -14.11 -20.20
N LYS A 185 -4.30 -14.99 -19.96
CA LYS A 185 -4.55 -16.38 -19.54
C LYS A 185 -5.22 -16.45 -18.17
N ARG A 186 -4.77 -15.62 -17.21
CA ARG A 186 -5.35 -15.52 -15.86
C ARG A 186 -6.77 -14.90 -15.88
N THR A 187 -6.99 -13.89 -16.72
CA THR A 187 -8.31 -13.25 -16.92
C THR A 187 -9.38 -14.22 -17.44
N ILE A 188 -9.01 -15.17 -18.29
CA ILE A 188 -9.94 -16.19 -18.82
C ILE A 188 -10.35 -17.22 -17.75
N LEU A 189 -9.48 -17.51 -16.79
CA LEU A 189 -9.77 -18.40 -15.66
C LEU A 189 -10.75 -17.73 -14.67
N ASP A 190 -10.52 -16.47 -14.33
CA ASP A 190 -11.37 -15.70 -13.40
C ASP A 190 -12.76 -15.38 -13.99
N LEU A 191 -12.86 -15.14 -15.30
CA LEU A 191 -14.13 -14.95 -16.00
C LEU A 191 -15.01 -16.22 -15.98
N LYS A 192 -14.41 -17.41 -15.87
CA LYS A 192 -15.15 -18.67 -15.71
C LYS A 192 -15.68 -18.84 -14.28
N GLU A 193 -14.99 -18.30 -13.28
CA GLU A 193 -15.40 -18.37 -11.86
C GLU A 193 -16.44 -17.31 -11.47
N SER A 194 -16.38 -16.14 -12.11
CA SER A 194 -17.29 -15.00 -11.88
C SER A 194 -18.67 -15.11 -12.53
N LEU A 195 -18.96 -16.19 -13.27
CA LEU A 195 -20.29 -16.52 -13.81
C LEU A 195 -21.27 -17.10 -12.76
N SER A 196 -20.92 -17.07 -11.47
CA SER A 196 -21.85 -17.45 -10.39
C SER A 196 -22.84 -16.31 -10.06
N PRO A 197 -24.10 -16.59 -9.67
CA PRO A 197 -25.16 -15.58 -9.65
C PRO A 197 -25.00 -14.56 -8.52
N ALA A 198 -25.05 -13.26 -8.86
CA ALA A 198 -24.87 -12.14 -7.94
C ALA A 198 -26.08 -11.93 -6.99
N GLY A 199 -25.79 -11.71 -5.70
CA GLY A 199 -26.73 -11.31 -4.66
C GLY A 199 -27.09 -9.81 -4.67
N PRO A 200 -27.96 -9.33 -3.74
CA PRO A 200 -28.71 -8.08 -3.90
C PRO A 200 -27.87 -6.79 -3.72
N ASN A 201 -28.24 -5.78 -4.50
CA ASN A 201 -27.65 -4.44 -4.61
C ASN A 201 -27.44 -3.71 -3.27
N LYS A 202 -26.18 -3.63 -2.81
CA LYS A 202 -25.72 -2.63 -1.83
C LYS A 202 -24.96 -1.53 -2.57
N ARG A 203 -25.12 -0.26 -2.15
CA ARG A 203 -24.32 0.86 -2.67
C ARG A 203 -22.82 0.50 -2.55
N PRO A 204 -22.01 0.73 -3.60
CA PRO A 204 -20.59 0.39 -3.57
C PRO A 204 -19.89 1.18 -2.46
N THR A 205 -19.01 0.50 -1.72
CA THR A 205 -18.21 1.13 -0.65
C THR A 205 -17.23 2.11 -1.27
N SER A 206 -17.13 3.32 -0.72
CA SER A 206 -16.20 4.32 -1.26
C SER A 206 -14.73 3.88 -1.14
N THR A 207 -13.88 4.28 -2.09
CA THR A 207 -12.43 4.00 -2.06
C THR A 207 -11.78 4.45 -0.75
N ILE A 208 -12.14 5.64 -0.25
CA ILE A 208 -11.66 6.11 1.05
C ILE A 208 -12.04 5.13 2.17
N THR A 209 -13.25 4.58 2.15
CA THR A 209 -13.66 3.58 3.15
C THR A 209 -12.90 2.26 3.01
N LEU A 210 -12.60 1.81 1.78
CA LEU A 210 -11.78 0.62 1.53
C LEU A 210 -10.36 0.78 2.08
N GLY A 211 -9.78 1.98 1.99
CA GLY A 211 -8.44 2.26 2.48
C GLY A 211 -8.28 2.20 4.01
N ARG A 212 -9.38 2.26 4.77
CA ARG A 212 -9.34 2.33 6.25
C ARG A 212 -8.76 1.08 6.93
N GLY A 213 -8.62 -0.03 6.21
CA GLY A 213 -7.98 -1.24 6.73
C GLY A 213 -6.46 -1.28 6.55
N ILE A 214 -5.90 -0.46 5.66
CA ILE A 214 -4.51 -0.59 5.20
C ILE A 214 -3.52 -0.41 6.35
N ARG A 215 -3.60 0.70 7.10
CA ARG A 215 -2.69 0.92 8.24
C ARG A 215 -2.84 -0.12 9.36
N ARG A 216 -4.05 -0.66 9.50
CA ARG A 216 -4.42 -1.59 10.58
C ARG A 216 -3.98 -3.03 10.32
N LEU A 217 -4.02 -3.48 9.07
CA LEU A 217 -3.89 -4.90 8.71
C LEU A 217 -2.78 -5.18 7.71
N VAL A 218 -2.34 -4.18 6.94
CA VAL A 218 -1.44 -4.36 5.78
C VAL A 218 -0.05 -3.81 6.09
N THR A 219 0.05 -2.50 6.30
CA THR A 219 1.32 -1.82 6.60
C THR A 219 1.08 -0.47 7.24
N LEU A 220 1.85 -0.16 8.29
CA LEU A 220 1.75 1.14 8.96
C LEU A 220 2.58 2.24 8.27
N PHE A 221 3.73 1.90 7.69
CA PHE A 221 4.71 2.88 7.23
C PHE A 221 4.84 2.94 5.70
N GLN A 222 4.83 1.80 5.03
CA GLN A 222 5.04 1.72 3.58
C GLN A 222 3.90 2.37 2.80
N ASP A 223 4.23 3.02 1.68
CA ASP A 223 3.24 3.58 0.75
C ASP A 223 2.79 2.53 -0.28
N LEU A 224 1.60 2.74 -0.86
CA LEU A 224 1.03 1.79 -1.81
C LEU A 224 1.86 1.62 -3.09
N PRO A 225 2.40 2.69 -3.71
CA PRO A 225 3.32 2.54 -4.84
C PRO A 225 4.52 1.63 -4.54
N THR A 226 5.10 1.72 -3.34
CA THR A 226 6.24 0.87 -2.94
C THR A 226 5.84 -0.59 -2.85
N LEU A 227 4.65 -0.89 -2.31
CA LEU A 227 4.13 -2.27 -2.29
C LEU A 227 3.92 -2.83 -3.69
N ILE A 228 3.39 -2.01 -4.61
CA ILE A 228 3.14 -2.40 -6.00
C ILE A 228 4.47 -2.66 -6.72
N ARG A 229 5.44 -1.74 -6.62
CA ARG A 229 6.75 -1.87 -7.25
C ARG A 229 7.51 -3.13 -6.80
N GLU A 230 7.41 -3.50 -5.53
CA GLU A 230 8.03 -4.74 -5.04
C GLU A 230 7.32 -6.00 -5.58
N ALA A 231 6.00 -5.94 -5.77
CA ALA A 231 5.28 -7.04 -6.40
C ALA A 231 5.63 -7.18 -7.89
N ASP A 232 5.70 -6.07 -8.60
CA ASP A 232 6.09 -6.02 -10.02
C ASP A 232 7.53 -6.56 -10.19
N ARG A 233 8.48 -6.14 -9.33
CA ARG A 233 9.87 -6.64 -9.33
C ARG A 233 9.96 -8.17 -9.22
N ARG A 234 9.15 -8.80 -8.36
CA ARG A 234 9.17 -10.26 -8.19
C ARG A 234 8.57 -10.99 -9.38
N GLU A 235 7.56 -10.39 -10.02
CA GLU A 235 6.98 -10.95 -11.24
C GLU A 235 7.99 -10.89 -12.40
N GLU A 236 8.76 -9.79 -12.51
CA GLU A 236 9.87 -9.67 -13.47
C GLU A 236 10.99 -10.70 -13.22
N GLU A 237 11.35 -10.96 -11.96
CA GLU A 237 12.38 -11.95 -11.61
C GLU A 237 11.94 -13.40 -11.92
N GLU A 238 10.70 -13.76 -11.57
CA GLU A 238 10.12 -15.07 -11.88
C GLU A 238 10.04 -15.32 -13.41
N GLU A 239 9.83 -14.27 -14.21
CA GLU A 239 9.82 -14.36 -15.69
C GLU A 239 11.23 -14.47 -16.29
N SER A 240 12.27 -13.95 -15.61
CA SER A 240 13.66 -13.98 -16.07
C SER A 240 14.37 -15.32 -15.81
N ASP A 241 14.00 -16.05 -14.75
CA ASP A 241 14.57 -17.38 -14.43
C ASP A 241 14.20 -18.48 -15.45
N GLU A 242 13.25 -18.23 -16.37
CA GLU A 242 12.93 -19.12 -17.49
C GLU A 242 13.82 -18.91 -18.74
N GLU A 243 14.60 -17.81 -18.81
CA GLU A 243 15.54 -17.53 -19.90
C GLU A 243 16.94 -17.15 -19.36
N SER A 244 17.79 -18.17 -19.22
CA SER A 244 19.25 -18.13 -18.98
C SER A 244 19.78 -18.03 -17.53
N ASP A 245 20.39 -19.15 -17.13
CA ASP A 245 21.41 -19.31 -16.10
C ASP A 245 22.65 -18.47 -16.46
N GLU A 246 22.78 -17.25 -15.93
CA GLU A 246 24.07 -16.64 -15.59
C GLU A 246 23.89 -15.62 -14.45
N GLY A 247 24.34 -16.01 -13.25
CA GLY A 247 24.39 -15.14 -12.08
C GLY A 247 25.35 -13.98 -12.27
N SER A 248 24.80 -12.76 -12.35
CA SER A 248 25.54 -11.51 -12.26
C SER A 248 25.28 -10.87 -10.89
N ASN A 249 26.09 -11.24 -9.90
CA ASN A 249 26.23 -10.48 -8.66
C ASN A 249 26.94 -9.16 -8.95
N THR A 250 26.19 -8.10 -9.25
CA THR A 250 26.68 -6.73 -9.06
C THR A 250 26.44 -6.33 -7.61
N GLU A 251 27.37 -6.73 -6.74
CA GLU A 251 27.52 -6.14 -5.41
C GLU A 251 28.00 -4.68 -5.58
N GLU A 252 27.05 -3.78 -5.82
CA GLU A 252 27.28 -2.34 -5.71
C GLU A 252 27.21 -1.94 -4.24
N ASP A 253 28.40 -1.75 -3.65
CA ASP A 253 28.82 -0.78 -2.60
C ASP A 253 27.72 -0.02 -1.82
N SER A 254 26.72 -0.73 -1.30
CA SER A 254 25.68 -0.20 -0.43
C SER A 254 26.03 -0.56 1.02
N PRO A 255 26.05 0.39 1.96
CA PRO A 255 26.38 0.14 3.37
C PRO A 255 25.32 -0.68 4.15
N VAL A 256 24.35 -1.29 3.45
CA VAL A 256 23.20 -1.99 4.04
C VAL A 256 23.41 -3.50 3.95
N ASP A 257 23.22 -4.21 5.07
CA ASP A 257 23.29 -5.67 5.15
C ASP A 257 22.34 -6.33 4.13
N PRO A 258 22.83 -7.17 3.20
CA PRO A 258 22.02 -7.86 2.21
C PRO A 258 20.85 -8.64 2.81
N ALA A 259 21.03 -9.27 3.98
CA ALA A 259 19.97 -10.02 4.65
C ALA A 259 18.85 -9.08 5.14
N GLN A 260 19.24 -7.91 5.67
CA GLN A 260 18.29 -6.89 6.12
C GLN A 260 17.47 -6.32 4.95
N LEU A 261 18.12 -6.04 3.82
CA LEU A 261 17.46 -5.55 2.61
C LEU A 261 16.50 -6.61 2.04
N GLN A 262 16.91 -7.87 1.98
CA GLN A 262 16.05 -8.96 1.53
C GLN A 262 14.82 -9.08 2.44
N ARG A 263 15.01 -9.00 3.76
CA ARG A 263 13.90 -9.07 4.69
C ARG A 263 12.92 -7.90 4.55
N GLU A 264 13.43 -6.69 4.26
CA GLU A 264 12.58 -5.54 3.96
C GLU A 264 11.71 -5.76 2.71
N ARG A 265 12.29 -6.34 1.65
CA ARG A 265 11.57 -6.74 0.44
C ARG A 265 10.50 -7.78 0.76
N ASP A 266 10.81 -8.80 1.57
CA ASP A 266 9.84 -9.82 1.99
C ASP A 266 8.66 -9.24 2.78
N ARG A 267 8.93 -8.35 3.74
CA ARG A 267 7.86 -7.64 4.47
C ARG A 267 6.97 -6.81 3.55
N THR A 268 7.57 -6.17 2.55
CA THR A 268 6.90 -5.30 1.57
C THR A 268 6.03 -6.13 0.63
N PHE A 269 6.53 -7.25 0.13
CA PHE A 269 5.76 -8.17 -0.69
C PHE A 269 4.59 -8.81 0.07
N ALA A 270 4.82 -9.27 1.30
CA ALA A 270 3.76 -9.78 2.16
C ALA A 270 2.68 -8.71 2.42
N ALA A 271 3.06 -7.44 2.58
CA ALA A 271 2.11 -6.34 2.66
C ALA A 271 1.29 -6.19 1.36
N PHE A 272 1.89 -6.31 0.18
CA PHE A 272 1.13 -6.31 -1.07
C PHE A 272 0.10 -7.45 -1.14
N GLN A 273 0.48 -8.66 -0.71
CA GLN A 273 -0.45 -9.80 -0.66
C GLN A 273 -1.65 -9.50 0.25
N HIS A 274 -1.40 -8.99 1.46
CA HIS A 274 -2.47 -8.59 2.38
C HIS A 274 -3.32 -7.43 1.85
N LEU A 275 -2.73 -6.50 1.09
CA LEU A 275 -3.48 -5.41 0.43
C LEU A 275 -4.48 -5.98 -0.58
N ALA A 276 -4.03 -6.93 -1.39
CA ALA A 276 -4.85 -7.59 -2.40
C ALA A 276 -5.99 -8.41 -1.79
N GLU A 277 -5.76 -9.04 -0.64
CA GLU A 277 -6.80 -9.76 0.13
C GLU A 277 -7.81 -8.79 0.77
N LEU A 278 -7.31 -7.70 1.35
CA LEU A 278 -8.13 -6.72 2.05
C LEU A 278 -9.09 -5.99 1.09
N ILE A 279 -8.64 -5.71 -0.13
CA ILE A 279 -9.38 -4.93 -1.12
C ILE A 279 -9.77 -5.85 -2.30
N PRO A 280 -11.02 -6.34 -2.33
CA PRO A 280 -11.48 -7.22 -3.40
C PRO A 280 -11.30 -6.58 -4.79
N GLY A 281 -10.73 -7.34 -5.72
CA GLY A 281 -10.47 -6.87 -7.08
C GLY A 281 -9.36 -5.83 -7.18
N PHE A 282 -8.52 -5.64 -6.16
CA PHE A 282 -7.40 -4.70 -6.18
C PHE A 282 -6.43 -4.99 -7.33
N LYS A 283 -5.96 -6.24 -7.47
CA LYS A 283 -5.09 -6.66 -8.57
C LYS A 283 -5.75 -6.40 -9.93
N THR A 284 -7.01 -6.79 -10.09
CA THR A 284 -7.81 -6.52 -11.30
C THR A 284 -7.90 -5.02 -11.59
N LYS A 285 -8.05 -4.18 -10.56
CA LYS A 285 -8.14 -2.73 -10.69
C LYS A 285 -6.81 -2.13 -11.16
N LEU A 286 -5.68 -2.62 -10.66
CA LEU A 286 -4.34 -2.21 -11.10
C LEU A 286 -4.14 -2.54 -12.58
N LEU A 287 -4.52 -3.75 -12.99
CA LEU A 287 -4.29 -4.26 -14.35
C LEU A 287 -5.20 -3.66 -15.44
N ASN A 288 -6.40 -3.18 -15.09
CA ASN A 288 -7.43 -2.81 -16.08
C ASN A 288 -7.70 -1.30 -16.15
N THR A 289 -6.82 -0.45 -15.62
CA THR A 289 -7.12 0.96 -15.38
C THR A 289 -5.98 1.89 -15.84
N ASP A 290 -6.32 3.04 -16.40
CA ASP A 290 -5.35 4.09 -16.77
C ASP A 290 -4.56 4.62 -15.55
N GLY A 291 -3.28 4.96 -15.76
CA GLY A 291 -2.37 5.42 -14.70
C GLY A 291 -2.88 6.61 -13.88
N ALA A 292 -3.59 7.57 -14.49
CA ALA A 292 -4.16 8.71 -13.75
C ALA A 292 -5.32 8.28 -12.84
N VAL A 293 -6.10 7.29 -13.27
CA VAL A 293 -7.20 6.74 -12.49
C VAL A 293 -6.66 5.86 -11.36
N ILE A 294 -5.57 5.11 -11.59
CA ILE A 294 -4.85 4.38 -10.55
C ILE A 294 -4.28 5.35 -9.51
N ALA A 295 -3.61 6.43 -9.92
CA ALA A 295 -3.06 7.43 -9.01
C ALA A 295 -4.15 8.03 -8.10
N SER A 296 -5.30 8.39 -8.66
CA SER A 296 -6.45 8.88 -7.88
C SER A 296 -7.03 7.80 -6.96
N TYR A 297 -7.09 6.54 -7.41
CA TYR A 297 -7.54 5.41 -6.61
C TYR A 297 -6.62 5.16 -5.40
N LEU A 298 -5.29 5.08 -5.62
CA LEU A 298 -4.28 4.90 -4.57
C LEU A 298 -4.24 6.09 -3.60
N SER A 299 -4.42 7.32 -4.10
CA SER A 299 -4.52 8.52 -3.25
C SER A 299 -5.72 8.45 -2.31
N ASN A 300 -6.89 8.03 -2.82
CA ASN A 300 -8.09 7.86 -1.99
C ASN A 300 -7.95 6.71 -0.98
N LEU A 301 -7.30 5.60 -1.35
CA LEU A 301 -6.98 4.52 -0.42
C LEU A 301 -6.05 5.01 0.69
N THR A 302 -4.98 5.73 0.32
CA THR A 302 -4.00 6.30 1.26
C THR A 302 -4.66 7.31 2.21
N ARG A 303 -5.55 8.16 1.70
CA ARG A 303 -6.36 9.06 2.53
C ARG A 303 -7.18 8.28 3.55
N GLY A 304 -7.92 7.25 3.10
CA GLY A 304 -8.67 6.38 3.99
C GLY A 304 -7.82 5.73 5.08
N ALA A 305 -6.62 5.26 4.70
CA ALA A 305 -5.66 4.66 5.59
C ALA A 305 -5.18 5.65 6.67
N ASN A 306 -4.85 6.88 6.27
CA ASN A 306 -4.37 7.93 7.17
C ASN A 306 -5.48 8.50 8.07
N ASP A 307 -6.70 8.66 7.55
CA ASP A 307 -7.87 9.09 8.33
C ASP A 307 -8.15 8.06 9.44
N ALA A 308 -8.14 6.77 9.10
CA ALA A 308 -8.30 5.69 10.05
C ALA A 308 -7.26 5.70 11.18
N ARG A 309 -5.98 5.89 10.83
CA ARG A 309 -4.90 5.98 11.83
C ARG A 309 -5.06 7.22 12.73
N SER A 310 -5.45 8.35 12.15
CA SER A 310 -5.65 9.60 12.89
C SER A 310 -6.80 9.47 13.90
N ASP A 311 -7.90 8.83 13.50
CA ASP A 311 -9.01 8.49 14.37
C ASP A 311 -8.56 7.59 15.53
N ASP A 312 -7.79 6.53 15.24
CA ASP A 312 -7.30 5.58 16.24
C ASP A 312 -6.34 6.25 17.23
N VAL A 313 -5.36 7.03 16.76
CA VAL A 313 -4.44 7.81 17.61
C VAL A 313 -5.22 8.71 18.57
N SER A 314 -6.23 9.42 18.05
CA SER A 314 -7.07 10.30 18.87
C SER A 314 -7.87 9.52 19.92
N SER A 315 -8.44 8.38 19.54
CA SER A 315 -9.20 7.52 20.45
C SER A 315 -8.32 6.92 21.55
N ILE A 316 -7.18 6.34 21.18
CA ILE A 316 -6.28 5.64 22.12
C ILE A 316 -5.64 6.63 23.09
N LYS A 317 -5.27 7.83 22.62
CA LYS A 317 -4.79 8.92 23.49
C LYS A 317 -5.72 9.13 24.68
N LYS A 318 -7.03 9.24 24.42
CA LYS A 318 -8.05 9.44 25.46
C LYS A 318 -8.22 8.21 26.34
N SER A 319 -8.35 7.04 25.71
CA SER A 319 -8.56 5.77 26.42
C SER A 319 -7.43 5.42 27.38
N VAL A 320 -6.16 5.58 26.96
CA VAL A 320 -5.00 5.28 27.79
C VAL A 320 -4.98 6.13 29.07
N ALA A 321 -5.24 7.43 28.96
CA ALA A 321 -5.33 8.29 30.15
C ALA A 321 -6.46 7.86 31.10
N ILE A 322 -7.64 7.53 30.54
CA ILE A 322 -8.77 7.06 31.33
C ILE A 322 -8.42 5.76 32.07
N TRP A 323 -7.78 4.80 31.41
CA TRP A 323 -7.39 3.53 32.04
C TRP A 323 -6.33 3.73 33.12
N LEU A 324 -5.28 4.51 32.85
CA LEU A 324 -4.20 4.72 33.83
C LEU A 324 -4.67 5.52 35.04
N ASN A 325 -5.59 6.48 34.87
CA ASN A 325 -6.15 7.26 35.98
C ASN A 325 -7.06 6.43 36.91
N GLN A 326 -7.40 5.19 36.59
CA GLN A 326 -8.11 4.30 37.52
C GLN A 326 -7.22 3.84 38.67
N SER A 327 -5.89 3.86 38.49
CA SER A 327 -4.94 3.54 39.54
C SER A 327 -4.59 4.79 40.36
N PRO A 328 -4.63 4.75 41.70
CA PRO A 328 -4.21 5.86 42.54
C PRO A 328 -2.69 6.13 42.46
N LYS A 329 -1.92 5.19 41.88
CA LYS A 329 -0.48 5.35 41.63
C LYS A 329 -0.20 6.35 40.49
N THR A 330 -1.19 6.71 39.67
CA THR A 330 -1.03 7.65 38.57
C THR A 330 -1.10 9.08 39.08
N GLN A 331 0.08 9.66 39.36
CA GLN A 331 0.19 11.04 39.82
C GLN A 331 1.27 11.82 39.05
N PRO A 332 0.95 13.03 38.56
CA PRO A 332 -0.39 13.64 38.53
C PRO A 332 -1.35 12.87 37.58
N PRO A 333 -2.68 12.97 37.72
CA PRO A 333 -3.60 12.34 36.77
C PRO A 333 -3.36 12.82 35.33
N LEU A 334 -3.42 11.89 34.37
CA LEU A 334 -3.19 12.18 32.96
C LEU A 334 -4.39 12.89 32.33
N ASN A 335 -4.13 13.91 31.52
CA ASN A 335 -5.18 14.55 30.72
C ASN A 335 -5.60 13.63 29.55
N PRO A 336 -6.89 13.31 29.35
CA PRO A 336 -7.33 12.51 28.21
C PRO A 336 -7.18 13.20 26.85
N ASP A 337 -7.29 14.53 26.82
CA ASP A 337 -7.26 15.31 25.58
C ASP A 337 -5.85 15.79 25.20
N ASP A 338 -4.86 15.61 26.09
CA ASP A 338 -3.49 16.08 25.91
C ASP A 338 -2.45 15.02 26.33
N ARG A 339 -1.26 15.09 25.74
CA ARG A 339 -0.11 14.23 26.04
C ARG A 339 1.07 14.96 26.69
N ALA A 340 1.04 16.29 26.83
CA ALA A 340 2.18 17.07 27.29
C ALA A 340 2.82 16.61 28.63
N LEU A 341 2.05 15.99 29.53
CA LEU A 341 2.52 15.49 30.83
C LEU A 341 2.66 13.95 30.88
N ARG A 342 2.91 13.31 29.73
CA ARG A 342 3.20 11.88 29.61
C ARG A 342 4.70 11.66 29.37
N GLY A 343 5.10 10.47 28.93
CA GLY A 343 6.49 10.14 28.65
C GLY A 343 7.30 9.79 29.91
N LEU A 344 8.62 9.88 29.81
CA LEU A 344 9.55 9.47 30.87
C LEU A 344 9.50 10.35 32.12
N GLN A 345 9.09 11.61 31.96
CA GLN A 345 8.99 12.56 33.08
C GLN A 345 7.84 12.22 34.04
N HIS A 346 6.83 11.49 33.58
CA HIS A 346 5.73 11.05 34.41
C HIS A 346 5.96 9.59 34.85
N ASP A 347 5.93 9.33 36.16
CA ASP A 347 6.31 8.02 36.74
C ASP A 347 5.55 6.84 36.14
N THR A 348 4.22 6.93 35.98
CA THR A 348 3.41 5.83 35.42
C THR A 348 3.70 5.54 33.95
N THR A 349 3.72 6.56 33.09
CA THR A 349 4.01 6.34 31.66
C THR A 349 5.47 6.02 31.43
N GLY A 350 6.37 6.59 32.23
CA GLY A 350 7.79 6.25 32.22
C GLY A 350 8.04 4.79 32.57
N ALA A 351 7.40 4.27 33.64
CA ALA A 351 7.48 2.86 33.99
C ALA A 351 7.01 1.92 32.87
N LEU A 352 5.97 2.33 32.13
CA LEU A 352 5.40 1.55 31.03
C LEU A 352 6.25 1.61 29.75
N LEU A 353 6.93 2.74 29.51
CA LEU A 353 7.85 2.93 28.39
C LEU A 353 9.23 2.34 28.66
N CYS A 354 9.60 2.19 29.94
CA CYS A 354 10.88 1.65 30.34
C CYS A 354 11.10 0.24 29.74
N PRO A 355 12.23 -0.01 29.06
CA PRO A 355 12.64 -1.35 28.65
C PRO A 355 12.79 -2.30 29.85
N LEU A 356 12.77 -3.61 29.59
CA LEU A 356 12.92 -4.62 30.64
C LEU A 356 14.30 -4.61 31.30
N GLU A 357 15.31 -4.22 30.54
CA GLU A 357 16.74 -4.18 30.89
C GLU A 357 17.01 -3.23 32.06
N TYR A 358 16.11 -2.29 32.30
CA TYR A 358 16.23 -1.27 33.33
C TYR A 358 15.18 -1.46 34.42
N ASP A 359 15.61 -1.55 35.68
CA ASP A 359 14.69 -1.58 36.81
C ASP A 359 14.16 -0.17 37.14
N TRP A 360 12.94 0.11 36.71
CA TRP A 360 12.32 1.41 36.95
C TRP A 360 12.12 1.71 38.44
N ASP A 361 11.96 0.69 39.29
CA ASP A 361 11.70 0.86 40.72
C ASP A 361 12.98 0.70 41.57
N ASP A 362 14.15 0.73 40.93
CA ASP A 362 15.44 0.68 41.60
C ASP A 362 15.58 1.80 42.64
N LYS A 363 16.00 1.41 43.84
CA LYS A 363 16.13 2.26 45.03
C LYS A 363 17.57 2.56 45.41
N GLU A 364 18.53 2.31 44.52
CA GLU A 364 19.94 2.55 44.82
C GLU A 364 20.21 4.02 45.22
N TYR A 365 21.07 4.20 46.23
CA TYR A 365 21.17 5.42 47.04
C TYR A 365 21.92 6.59 46.38
N ASP A 366 22.55 6.38 45.21
CA ASP A 366 23.42 7.40 44.58
C ASP A 366 22.78 8.03 43.32
N PHE A 367 22.07 7.24 42.50
CA PHE A 367 21.31 7.76 41.34
C PHE A 367 20.36 6.70 40.74
N THR A 368 19.04 6.92 40.82
CA THR A 368 18.07 5.93 40.31
C THR A 368 18.10 5.81 38.78
N VAL A 369 17.82 4.60 38.26
CA VAL A 369 17.60 4.32 36.84
C VAL A 369 16.66 5.34 36.17
N ARG A 370 15.61 5.77 36.86
CA ARG A 370 14.67 6.79 36.36
C ARG A 370 15.38 8.09 36.01
N THR A 371 16.31 8.53 36.87
CA THR A 371 17.05 9.76 36.64
C THR A 371 17.96 9.61 35.43
N LYS A 372 18.68 8.49 35.31
CA LYS A 372 19.57 8.20 34.16
C LYS A 372 18.83 8.27 32.83
N LEU A 373 17.67 7.61 32.77
CA LEU A 373 16.81 7.60 31.57
C LEU A 373 16.21 8.98 31.28
N ARG A 374 15.91 9.80 32.29
CA ARG A 374 15.36 11.15 32.13
C ARG A 374 16.40 12.18 31.70
N THR A 375 17.64 12.01 32.14
CA THR A 375 18.77 12.90 31.80
C THR A 375 19.52 12.43 30.56
N CYS A 376 19.14 11.29 29.98
CA CYS A 376 19.81 10.66 28.84
C CYS A 376 21.31 10.45 29.13
N GLU A 377 21.63 9.87 30.29
CA GLU A 377 23.00 9.51 30.64
C GLU A 377 23.55 8.46 29.65
N ASP A 378 24.84 8.54 29.34
CA ASP A 378 25.47 7.62 28.38
C ASP A 378 25.27 6.15 28.82
N GLY A 379 24.78 5.32 27.90
CA GLY A 379 24.45 3.92 28.17
C GLY A 379 23.07 3.68 28.77
N PHE A 380 22.25 4.73 28.98
CA PHE A 380 20.87 4.63 29.44
C PHE A 380 19.92 5.24 28.41
N ASP A 381 19.19 4.38 27.71
CA ASP A 381 18.23 4.83 26.70
C ASP A 381 17.01 3.92 26.60
N VAL A 382 15.87 4.51 26.20
CA VAL A 382 14.60 3.77 26.00
C VAL A 382 14.29 3.48 24.53
N TYR A 383 15.20 3.82 23.62
CA TYR A 383 14.98 3.79 22.17
C TYR A 383 15.76 2.71 21.41
N SER A 384 16.70 2.05 22.07
CA SER A 384 17.48 0.93 21.56
C SER A 384 16.81 -0.43 21.79
N SER A 385 15.82 -0.51 22.69
CA SER A 385 15.09 -1.75 23.01
C SER A 385 13.60 -1.65 22.68
N PHE A 386 13.07 -2.69 22.04
CA PHE A 386 11.63 -2.84 21.75
C PHE A 386 10.87 -3.60 22.84
N TYR A 387 11.53 -3.97 23.93
CA TYR A 387 10.96 -4.70 25.05
C TYR A 387 10.38 -3.77 26.13
N ALA A 388 9.62 -2.75 25.72
CA ALA A 388 8.94 -1.86 26.65
C ALA A 388 7.94 -2.62 27.54
N ARG A 389 7.93 -2.33 28.84
CA ARG A 389 7.07 -2.99 29.84
C ARG A 389 5.59 -2.97 29.50
N CYS A 390 5.09 -1.96 28.79
CA CYS A 390 3.70 -1.88 28.36
C CYS A 390 3.23 -3.05 27.46
N PHE A 391 4.16 -3.79 26.85
CA PHE A 391 3.87 -4.97 26.04
C PHE A 391 3.78 -6.26 26.86
N TYR A 392 4.28 -6.26 28.10
CA TYR A 392 4.39 -7.45 28.94
C TYR A 392 3.21 -7.64 29.89
N LYS A 393 2.84 -8.90 30.13
CA LYS A 393 1.86 -9.27 31.17
C LYS A 393 2.32 -8.68 32.51
N SER A 394 1.47 -7.88 33.16
CA SER A 394 1.78 -7.20 34.43
C SER A 394 2.98 -6.24 34.38
N GLY A 395 3.47 -5.86 33.20
CA GLY A 395 4.68 -5.05 33.06
C GLY A 395 5.96 -5.75 33.54
N LYS A 396 5.95 -7.09 33.63
CA LYS A 396 7.09 -7.92 34.07
C LYS A 396 7.49 -8.87 32.95
N GLY A 397 8.79 -8.94 32.70
CA GLY A 397 9.41 -9.92 31.81
C GLY A 397 10.61 -10.57 32.46
N ASP A 398 11.28 -11.43 31.71
CA ASP A 398 12.42 -12.23 32.16
C ASP A 398 13.60 -11.92 31.23
N LEU A 399 14.73 -11.45 31.75
CA LEU A 399 15.86 -11.06 30.91
C LEU A 399 16.56 -12.27 30.27
N GLU A 400 16.42 -13.44 30.90
CA GLU A 400 16.92 -14.71 30.37
C GLU A 400 15.92 -15.35 29.38
N ASP A 401 14.66 -14.90 29.39
CA ASP A 401 13.60 -15.32 28.47
C ASP A 401 12.68 -14.13 28.11
N VAL A 402 13.19 -13.25 27.25
CA VAL A 402 12.48 -12.02 26.87
C VAL A 402 11.15 -12.28 26.15
N GLU A 403 10.88 -13.48 25.65
CA GLU A 403 9.57 -13.81 25.07
C GLU A 403 8.49 -14.01 26.15
N LYS A 404 8.89 -14.29 27.40
CA LYS A 404 7.99 -14.63 28.49
C LYS A 404 7.10 -13.45 28.86
N GLY A 405 5.82 -13.59 28.53
CA GLY A 405 4.83 -12.56 28.77
C GLY A 405 4.83 -11.43 27.74
N PHE A 406 5.72 -11.46 26.76
CA PHE A 406 5.78 -10.47 25.67
C PHE A 406 4.50 -10.46 24.84
N LEU A 407 4.06 -9.27 24.43
CA LEU A 407 2.80 -9.00 23.73
C LEU A 407 1.53 -9.57 24.41
N ARG A 408 1.58 -9.78 25.73
CA ARG A 408 0.43 -10.19 26.56
C ARG A 408 -0.02 -9.12 27.55
N GLY A 409 0.54 -7.91 27.48
CA GLY A 409 0.17 -6.81 28.38
C GLY A 409 -1.30 -6.40 28.26
N SER A 410 -1.98 -6.26 29.40
CA SER A 410 -3.39 -5.85 29.46
C SER A 410 -3.70 -4.54 28.74
N LEU A 411 -2.82 -3.53 28.80
CA LEU A 411 -2.95 -2.27 28.05
C LEU A 411 -2.89 -2.48 26.53
N LEU A 412 -2.08 -3.42 26.06
CA LEU A 412 -2.01 -3.77 24.64
C LEU A 412 -3.31 -4.41 24.16
N VAL A 413 -3.86 -5.33 24.95
CA VAL A 413 -5.17 -5.95 24.66
C VAL A 413 -6.29 -4.91 24.68
N LYS A 414 -6.30 -3.98 25.65
CA LYS A 414 -7.23 -2.85 25.71
C LYS A 414 -7.12 -1.96 24.48
N THR A 415 -5.90 -1.62 24.07
CA THR A 415 -5.63 -0.81 22.86
C THR A 415 -6.15 -1.50 21.61
N PHE A 416 -5.83 -2.78 21.42
CA PHE A 416 -6.35 -3.57 20.31
C PHE A 416 -7.89 -3.60 20.29
N SER A 417 -8.51 -3.83 21.45
CA SER A 417 -9.98 -3.83 21.59
C SER A 417 -10.59 -2.47 21.22
N THR A 418 -9.96 -1.35 21.60
CA THR A 418 -10.43 -0.01 21.22
C THR A 418 -10.38 0.20 19.71
N ILE A 419 -9.32 -0.26 19.03
CA ILE A 419 -9.13 -0.11 17.58
C ILE A 419 -10.13 -0.98 16.79
N PHE A 420 -10.21 -2.27 17.12
CA PHE A 420 -10.90 -3.25 16.27
C PHE A 420 -12.33 -3.54 16.73
N MET A 421 -12.65 -3.26 18.00
CA MET A 421 -13.96 -3.55 18.59
C MET A 421 -14.72 -2.28 18.92
N SER A 422 -14.69 -1.90 20.18
CA SER A 422 -15.30 -0.66 20.68
C SER A 422 -14.58 -0.23 21.96
N PRO A 423 -14.51 1.08 22.25
CA PRO A 423 -13.95 1.57 23.51
C PRO A 423 -14.62 0.96 24.74
N SER A 424 -15.93 0.68 24.69
CA SER A 424 -16.65 0.04 25.79
C SER A 424 -16.27 -1.43 26.00
N SER A 425 -15.90 -2.16 24.94
CA SER A 425 -15.36 -3.52 25.06
C SER A 425 -14.04 -3.53 25.85
N ALA A 426 -13.21 -2.49 25.69
CA ALA A 426 -11.94 -2.40 26.39
C ALA A 426 -12.12 -2.24 27.92
N ASN A 427 -13.20 -1.60 28.36
CA ASN A 427 -13.50 -1.44 29.80
C ASN A 427 -13.85 -2.75 30.52
N SER A 428 -14.18 -3.81 29.78
CA SER A 428 -14.44 -5.14 30.36
C SER A 428 -13.17 -5.95 30.60
N ILE A 429 -12.00 -5.45 30.16
CA ILE A 429 -10.70 -6.07 30.39
C ILE A 429 -10.20 -5.64 31.76
N VAL A 430 -10.02 -6.62 32.64
CA VAL A 430 -9.41 -6.41 33.96
C VAL A 430 -7.90 -6.32 33.82
N ASP A 431 -7.28 -5.46 34.62
CA ASP A 431 -5.83 -5.32 34.68
C ASP A 431 -5.16 -6.59 35.19
N ASP A 432 -3.90 -6.78 34.80
CA ASP A 432 -3.09 -7.90 35.25
C ASP A 432 -2.92 -7.84 36.78
N ARG A 433 -3.41 -8.83 37.54
CA ARG A 433 -3.18 -8.90 38.99
C ARG A 433 -1.82 -9.54 39.26
N GLU A 434 -1.06 -8.96 40.18
CA GLU A 434 0.32 -9.37 40.51
C GLU A 434 0.47 -10.81 41.05
N ASN A 435 -0.61 -11.48 41.47
CA ASN A 435 -0.58 -12.76 42.20
C ASN A 435 -1.10 -13.99 41.42
N ASP A 436 -1.21 -13.93 40.09
CA ASP A 436 -1.70 -15.06 39.30
C ASP A 436 -0.56 -15.83 38.59
N GLU A 437 0.27 -16.49 39.40
CA GLU A 437 1.43 -17.29 38.95
C GLU A 437 1.02 -18.56 38.19
N ASN A 438 -0.26 -18.98 38.25
CA ASN A 438 -0.76 -20.21 37.63
C ASN A 438 -1.75 -19.99 36.46
N ALA A 439 -2.08 -18.75 36.09
CA ALA A 439 -2.94 -18.50 34.93
C ALA A 439 -2.12 -18.40 33.63
N ASP A 440 -1.71 -19.55 33.12
CA ASP A 440 -1.39 -19.73 31.69
C ASP A 440 -2.68 -19.54 30.84
N ASP A 441 -3.84 -19.72 31.48
CA ASP A 441 -5.15 -19.34 30.97
C ASP A 441 -5.50 -17.92 31.45
N PHE A 442 -4.98 -16.89 30.78
CA PHE A 442 -5.52 -15.53 30.93
C PHE A 442 -6.94 -15.52 30.33
N ARG A 443 -7.90 -16.14 31.02
CA ARG A 443 -9.28 -15.72 30.98
C ARG A 443 -9.24 -14.36 31.63
N ALA A 444 -9.17 -13.29 30.85
CA ALA A 444 -9.53 -11.97 31.35
C ALA A 444 -10.80 -12.16 32.18
N HIS A 445 -10.72 -11.91 33.48
CA HIS A 445 -11.83 -12.13 34.40
C HIS A 445 -12.91 -11.10 34.05
N PHE A 446 -13.69 -11.36 33.01
CA PHE A 446 -14.72 -10.45 32.58
C PHE A 446 -15.71 -10.29 33.73
N SER A 447 -15.87 -9.07 34.21
CA SER A 447 -17.06 -8.71 35.00
C SER A 447 -18.28 -9.16 34.20
N GLN A 448 -19.20 -9.89 34.84
CA GLN A 448 -20.42 -10.37 34.18
C GLN A 448 -21.07 -9.24 33.36
N PRO A 449 -21.57 -9.51 32.15
CA PRO A 449 -22.16 -8.47 31.32
C PRO A 449 -23.33 -7.82 32.07
N THR A 450 -23.14 -6.59 32.55
CA THR A 450 -24.29 -5.75 32.92
C THR A 450 -25.09 -5.55 31.64
N ALA A 451 -26.39 -5.89 31.65
CA ALA A 451 -27.28 -5.89 30.49
C ALA A 451 -27.06 -4.65 29.60
N SER A 452 -26.22 -4.80 28.58
CA SER A 452 -25.82 -3.71 27.70
C SER A 452 -26.76 -3.70 26.51
N ARG A 453 -27.28 -2.51 26.17
CA ARG A 453 -28.14 -2.27 25.01
C ARG A 453 -27.49 -2.89 23.76
N LYS A 454 -28.29 -3.59 22.94
CA LYS A 454 -27.84 -4.20 21.68
C LYS A 454 -26.99 -3.20 20.89
N ALA A 455 -25.73 -3.55 20.61
CA ALA A 455 -24.83 -2.73 19.82
C ALA A 455 -25.46 -2.45 18.44
N THR A 456 -25.69 -1.18 18.12
CA THR A 456 -26.38 -0.76 16.89
C THR A 456 -25.46 -0.64 15.68
N LYS A 457 -24.13 -0.71 15.85
CA LYS A 457 -23.13 -0.60 14.77
C LYS A 457 -22.16 -1.78 14.77
N SER A 458 -21.79 -2.26 13.59
CA SER A 458 -20.75 -3.29 13.43
C SER A 458 -19.38 -2.77 13.88
N CYS A 459 -18.61 -3.62 14.59
CA CYS A 459 -17.24 -3.32 14.98
C CYS A 459 -16.30 -3.19 13.77
N VAL A 460 -15.14 -2.55 13.97
CA VAL A 460 -14.14 -2.33 12.93
C VAL A 460 -13.64 -3.66 12.35
N ALA A 461 -13.35 -4.66 13.19
CA ALA A 461 -12.95 -6.00 12.75
C ALA A 461 -13.94 -6.60 11.74
N LYS A 462 -15.25 -6.52 12.04
CA LYS A 462 -16.30 -7.02 11.13
C LYS A 462 -16.39 -6.21 9.84
N LYS A 463 -16.16 -4.89 9.89
CA LYS A 463 -16.14 -4.03 8.69
C LYS A 463 -14.94 -4.32 7.80
N LEU A 464 -13.81 -4.68 8.40
CA LEU A 464 -12.58 -5.06 7.71
C LEU A 464 -12.54 -6.54 7.33
N ARG A 465 -13.61 -7.31 7.62
CA ARG A 465 -13.70 -8.75 7.36
C ARG A 465 -12.54 -9.55 7.98
N LEU A 466 -12.07 -9.10 9.13
CA LEU A 466 -11.08 -9.84 9.89
C LEU A 466 -11.68 -11.21 10.26
N GLU A 467 -10.94 -12.29 10.04
CA GLU A 467 -11.35 -13.68 10.40
C GLU A 467 -10.51 -14.27 11.55
N ALA A 468 -9.33 -13.70 11.78
CA ALA A 468 -8.45 -13.99 12.89
C ALA A 468 -7.58 -12.76 13.16
N ILE A 469 -7.09 -12.61 14.39
CA ILE A 469 -6.07 -11.62 14.72
C ILE A 469 -4.79 -11.95 13.99
N THR A 470 -4.20 -10.94 13.32
CA THR A 470 -2.97 -11.05 12.54
C THR A 470 -1.79 -10.40 13.26
N PRO A 471 -0.54 -10.81 12.95
CA PRO A 471 0.67 -10.16 13.45
C PRO A 471 0.69 -8.64 13.25
N ARG A 472 0.38 -8.19 12.03
CA ARG A 472 0.36 -6.78 11.64
C ARG A 472 -0.66 -5.95 12.41
N ALA A 473 -1.78 -6.55 12.81
CA ALA A 473 -2.78 -5.91 13.67
C ALA A 473 -2.28 -5.74 15.12
N ILE A 474 -1.53 -6.71 15.63
CA ILE A 474 -0.87 -6.63 16.94
C ILE A 474 0.22 -5.56 16.92
N ALA A 475 1.08 -5.58 15.89
CA ALA A 475 2.13 -4.58 15.69
C ALA A 475 1.56 -3.16 15.61
N TYR A 476 0.47 -2.95 14.86
CA TYR A 476 -0.24 -1.68 14.80
C TYR A 476 -0.73 -1.21 16.18
N ALA A 477 -1.38 -2.09 16.94
CA ALA A 477 -1.86 -1.77 18.29
C ALA A 477 -0.71 -1.44 19.25
N ALA A 478 0.41 -2.16 19.17
CA ALA A 478 1.60 -1.94 19.98
C ALA A 478 2.23 -0.57 19.72
N VAL A 479 2.40 -0.21 18.45
CA VAL A 479 2.90 1.10 18.05
C VAL A 479 1.99 2.22 18.57
N LEU A 480 0.67 2.09 18.42
CA LEU A 480 -0.25 3.12 18.88
C LEU A 480 -0.33 3.21 20.42
N LEU A 481 -0.18 2.09 21.13
CA LEU A 481 -0.08 2.09 22.60
C LEU A 481 1.17 2.85 23.03
N HIS A 482 2.35 2.46 22.54
CA HIS A 482 3.62 3.07 22.91
C HIS A 482 3.60 4.58 22.60
N PHE A 483 3.17 4.95 21.39
CA PHE A 483 3.03 6.34 20.99
C PHE A 483 2.01 7.14 21.84
N SER A 484 1.01 6.48 22.43
CA SER A 484 0.04 7.14 23.31
C SER A 484 0.56 7.36 24.72
N LEU A 485 1.63 6.67 25.12
CA LEU A 485 2.30 6.83 26.41
C LEU A 485 3.37 7.93 26.37
N THR A 486 3.79 8.40 25.20
CA THR A 486 4.74 9.50 25.06
C THR A 486 4.06 10.88 25.13
N ASP A 487 4.87 11.92 25.22
CA ASP A 487 4.51 13.33 25.18
C ASP A 487 4.49 13.95 23.77
N ALA A 488 4.57 13.12 22.72
CA ALA A 488 4.58 13.60 21.34
C ALA A 488 3.30 14.41 21.00
N PRO A 489 3.42 15.62 20.41
CA PRO A 489 2.26 16.48 20.15
C PRO A 489 1.38 15.97 19.00
N HIS A 490 1.98 15.32 18.00
CA HIS A 490 1.30 14.75 16.84
C HIS A 490 2.04 13.51 16.36
N TRP A 491 1.37 12.66 15.58
CA TRP A 491 1.95 11.43 15.02
C TRP A 491 3.28 11.70 14.29
N LYS A 492 4.31 10.95 14.67
CA LYS A 492 5.64 10.97 14.04
C LYS A 492 6.17 9.54 13.93
N PRO A 493 6.82 9.17 12.81
CA PRO A 493 7.42 7.84 12.65
C PRO A 493 8.65 7.64 13.55
N ILE A 494 9.32 8.73 13.94
CA ILE A 494 10.44 8.74 14.89
C ILE A 494 10.17 9.82 15.93
N TYR A 495 10.37 9.50 17.21
CA TYR A 495 10.21 10.46 18.30
C TYR A 495 11.22 10.17 19.42
N ASN A 496 12.00 11.19 19.82
CA ASN A 496 13.06 11.09 20.83
C ASN A 496 13.99 9.88 20.59
N GLY A 497 14.44 9.69 19.35
CA GLY A 497 15.29 8.56 18.96
C GLY A 497 14.55 7.24 18.72
N PHE A 498 13.34 7.06 19.26
CA PHE A 498 12.56 5.83 19.09
C PHE A 498 11.95 5.75 17.69
N SER A 499 12.30 4.70 16.93
CA SER A 499 11.71 4.43 15.61
C SER A 499 10.50 3.51 15.73
N TYR A 500 9.32 4.04 15.41
CA TYR A 500 8.09 3.23 15.38
C TYR A 500 8.02 2.30 14.18
N GLU A 501 8.76 2.59 13.12
CA GLU A 501 8.91 1.68 11.98
C GLU A 501 9.72 0.44 12.37
N LEU A 502 10.83 0.63 13.08
CA LEU A 502 11.62 -0.49 13.58
C LEU A 502 10.83 -1.32 14.61
N LEU A 503 10.09 -0.69 15.55
CA LEU A 503 9.20 -1.42 16.47
C LEU A 503 8.14 -2.23 15.71
N TYR A 504 7.51 -1.64 14.69
CA TYR A 504 6.49 -2.34 13.89
C TYR A 504 7.09 -3.55 13.19
N ASN A 505 8.23 -3.37 12.51
CA ASN A 505 8.92 -4.43 11.80
C ASN A 505 9.40 -5.52 12.77
N PHE A 506 9.95 -5.15 13.92
CA PHE A 506 10.35 -6.09 14.98
C PHE A 506 9.20 -7.01 15.41
N ILE A 507 8.01 -6.45 15.66
CA ILE A 507 6.83 -7.26 16.04
C ILE A 507 6.31 -8.08 14.86
N VAL A 508 6.37 -7.56 13.63
CA VAL A 508 5.97 -8.32 12.44
C VAL A 508 6.89 -9.53 12.26
N ASP A 509 8.21 -9.33 12.33
CA ASP A 509 9.23 -10.37 12.16
C ASP A 509 9.19 -11.39 13.29
N PHE A 510 8.86 -10.98 14.52
CA PHE A 510 8.59 -11.90 15.63
C PHE A 510 7.57 -13.00 15.26
N PHE A 511 6.63 -12.73 14.34
CA PHE A 511 5.66 -13.72 13.86
C PHE A 511 5.93 -14.26 12.45
N GLU A 512 6.50 -13.42 11.57
CA GLU A 512 6.63 -13.71 10.13
C GLU A 512 8.03 -14.16 9.72
N ASP A 513 9.06 -13.96 10.57
CA ASP A 513 10.47 -14.23 10.28
C ASP A 513 11.12 -15.04 11.40
N ILE A 514 10.64 -16.27 11.60
CA ILE A 514 11.04 -17.07 12.74
C ILE A 514 11.95 -18.20 12.31
N GLU A 515 13.13 -18.25 12.90
CA GLU A 515 14.04 -19.38 12.79
C GLU A 515 13.78 -20.42 13.89
N GLY A 516 13.82 -21.70 13.54
CA GLY A 516 13.67 -22.80 14.50
C GLY A 516 12.23 -23.20 14.82
N VAL A 517 12.05 -24.51 15.08
CA VAL A 517 10.72 -25.13 15.28
C VAL A 517 10.07 -24.67 16.58
N GLN A 518 10.85 -24.49 17.64
CA GLN A 518 10.33 -24.09 18.96
C GLN A 518 9.83 -22.65 18.96
N ALA A 519 10.60 -21.72 18.37
CA ALA A 519 10.19 -20.32 18.27
C ALA A 519 8.91 -20.19 17.42
N LYS A 520 8.81 -20.91 16.28
CA LYS A 520 7.58 -20.98 15.48
C LYS A 520 6.38 -21.48 16.30
N ALA A 521 6.60 -22.48 17.15
CA ALA A 521 5.56 -23.01 18.03
C ALA A 521 5.13 -21.99 19.09
N ARG A 522 6.06 -21.24 19.69
CA ARG A 522 5.76 -20.17 20.67
C ARG A 522 4.98 -19.02 20.04
N ALA A 523 5.42 -18.49 18.90
CA ALA A 523 4.71 -17.43 18.18
C ALA A 523 3.30 -17.87 17.76
N LYS A 524 3.15 -19.11 17.26
CA LYS A 524 1.83 -19.69 16.94
C LYS A 524 0.95 -19.85 18.19
N SER A 525 1.55 -20.24 19.32
CA SER A 525 0.84 -20.33 20.60
C SER A 525 0.34 -18.96 21.07
N LEU A 526 1.16 -17.91 20.92
CA LEU A 526 0.78 -16.54 21.22
C LEU A 526 -0.35 -16.03 20.32
N LEU A 527 -0.27 -16.24 19.00
CA LEU A 527 -1.37 -15.92 18.08
C LEU A 527 -2.66 -16.69 18.44
N LYS A 528 -2.54 -17.95 18.85
CA LYS A 528 -3.66 -18.75 19.33
C LYS A 528 -4.23 -18.19 20.63
N TRP A 529 -3.40 -17.69 21.54
CA TRP A 529 -3.83 -17.00 22.75
C TRP A 529 -4.64 -15.74 22.41
N TRP A 530 -4.13 -14.89 21.51
CA TRP A 530 -4.84 -13.71 21.01
C TRP A 530 -6.21 -14.09 20.41
N ASN A 531 -6.27 -15.10 19.55
CA ASN A 531 -7.52 -15.54 18.93
C ASN A 531 -8.50 -16.26 19.89
N LYS A 532 -8.01 -16.86 20.97
CA LYS A 532 -8.82 -17.55 21.98
C LYS A 532 -9.40 -16.62 23.05
N ASN A 533 -8.86 -15.42 23.20
CA ASN A 533 -9.32 -14.45 24.18
C ASN A 533 -10.81 -14.13 23.90
N ALA A 534 -11.64 -14.18 24.96
CA ALA A 534 -13.09 -14.27 24.81
C ALA A 534 -13.72 -13.04 24.14
N LEU A 535 -13.03 -11.90 24.14
CA LEU A 535 -13.43 -10.70 23.38
C LEU A 535 -13.46 -10.95 21.88
N PHE A 536 -12.53 -11.75 21.37
CA PHE A 536 -12.37 -11.99 19.94
C PHE A 536 -13.18 -13.20 19.47
N ARG A 537 -13.59 -14.10 20.38
CA ARG A 537 -14.59 -15.15 20.08
C ARG A 537 -15.95 -14.59 19.67
N GLN A 538 -16.29 -13.37 20.06
CA GLN A 538 -17.52 -12.70 19.61
C GLN A 538 -17.43 -12.23 18.15
N ILE A 539 -16.22 -11.99 17.65
CA ILE A 539 -15.95 -11.64 16.23
C ILE A 539 -15.87 -12.91 15.39
N PHE A 540 -15.16 -13.91 15.92
CA PHE A 540 -14.92 -15.20 15.30
C PHE A 540 -15.73 -16.22 16.10
N PRO A 541 -17.06 -16.34 15.87
CA PRO A 541 -17.76 -17.47 16.42
C PRO A 541 -17.02 -18.69 15.89
N VAL A 542 -16.41 -19.45 16.80
CA VAL A 542 -15.91 -20.77 16.47
C VAL A 542 -17.14 -21.46 15.91
N ARG A 543 -17.25 -21.56 14.58
CA ARG A 543 -17.96 -22.66 13.98
C ARG A 543 -17.18 -23.84 14.53
N ALA A 544 -17.60 -24.35 15.68
CA ALA A 544 -17.42 -25.75 15.94
C ALA A 544 -17.90 -26.35 14.64
N ALA A 545 -16.99 -26.96 13.90
CA ALA A 545 -17.39 -27.73 12.76
C ALA A 545 -18.23 -28.84 13.37
N ALA A 546 -19.53 -28.57 13.56
CA ALA A 546 -20.56 -29.55 13.45
C ALA A 546 -20.51 -29.97 11.98
N VAL A 547 -19.43 -30.65 11.61
CA VAL A 547 -19.48 -31.63 10.55
C VAL A 547 -20.61 -32.52 11.03
N ALA A 548 -21.73 -32.52 10.30
CA ALA A 548 -22.77 -33.50 10.54
C ALA A 548 -22.09 -34.87 10.43
N ASN A 549 -21.72 -35.45 11.58
CA ASN A 549 -21.05 -36.73 11.62
C ASN A 549 -22.14 -37.79 11.47
N SER A 550 -22.52 -38.04 10.22
CA SER A 550 -23.51 -39.04 9.84
C SER A 550 -23.11 -40.46 10.27
N ARG A 551 -21.86 -40.70 10.72
CA ARG A 551 -21.44 -42.03 11.21
C ARG A 551 -22.28 -42.51 12.38
N ALA A 552 -22.69 -41.63 13.30
CA ALA A 552 -23.54 -42.04 14.42
C ALA A 552 -24.90 -42.54 13.92
N SER A 553 -25.53 -41.81 13.00
CA SER A 553 -26.81 -42.19 12.37
C SER A 553 -26.67 -43.43 11.47
N ILE A 554 -25.59 -43.54 10.70
CA ILE A 554 -25.29 -44.70 9.83
C ILE A 554 -25.04 -45.96 10.66
N ASN A 555 -24.28 -45.86 11.75
CA ASN A 555 -24.02 -46.98 12.66
C ASN A 555 -25.30 -47.40 13.38
N LYS A 556 -26.14 -46.44 13.80
CA LYS A 556 -27.46 -46.72 14.39
C LYS A 556 -28.37 -47.45 13.40
N LEU A 557 -28.39 -47.04 12.13
CA LEU A 557 -29.16 -47.71 11.07
C LEU A 557 -28.63 -49.11 10.76
N LYS A 558 -27.29 -49.30 10.68
CA LYS A 558 -26.68 -50.63 10.50
C LYS A 558 -27.01 -51.58 11.66
N ALA A 559 -26.92 -51.09 12.90
CA ALA A 559 -27.26 -51.89 14.08
C ALA A 559 -28.76 -52.21 14.19
N GLN A 560 -29.63 -51.38 13.62
CA GLN A 560 -31.06 -51.70 13.51
C GLN A 560 -31.28 -52.78 12.43
N ARG A 561 -30.68 -52.64 11.25
CA ARG A 561 -30.81 -53.64 10.17
C ARG A 561 -30.30 -55.02 10.58
N ALA A 562 -29.13 -55.09 11.22
CA ALA A 562 -28.58 -56.34 11.72
C ALA A 562 -29.48 -56.99 12.80
N ARG A 563 -30.11 -56.19 13.67
CA ARG A 563 -31.09 -56.72 14.63
C ARG A 563 -32.33 -57.27 13.95
N ASN A 564 -32.84 -56.58 12.94
CA ASN A 564 -34.00 -57.04 12.18
C ASN A 564 -33.70 -58.31 11.36
N GLU A 565 -32.48 -58.48 10.84
CA GLU A 565 -32.05 -59.71 10.17
C GLU A 565 -32.03 -60.89 11.14
N VAL A 566 -31.48 -60.71 12.35
CA VAL A 566 -31.49 -61.74 13.41
C VAL A 566 -32.91 -62.04 13.89
N GLU A 567 -33.78 -61.04 14.02
CA GLU A 567 -35.20 -61.26 14.36
C GLU A 567 -35.97 -61.99 13.24
N TYR A 568 -35.62 -61.76 11.97
CA TYR A 568 -36.22 -62.45 10.84
C TYR A 568 -35.73 -63.90 10.74
N GLU A 569 -34.43 -64.15 10.93
CA GLU A 569 -33.84 -65.49 10.97
C GLU A 569 -34.27 -66.32 12.20
N ALA A 570 -34.73 -65.68 13.27
CA ALA A 570 -35.30 -66.34 14.45
C ALA A 570 -36.82 -66.56 14.36
N ALA A 571 -37.48 -65.99 13.34
CA ALA A 571 -38.91 -66.11 13.09
C ALA A 571 -39.26 -67.11 11.97
N ASP A 572 -38.28 -67.52 11.15
CA ASP A 572 -38.27 -68.76 10.37
C ASP A 572 -37.78 -69.94 11.25
#